data_AF-A0A377AQQ7-F1
#
_entry.id   AF-A0A377AQQ7-F1
#
_cell.length_a   1.000
_cell.length_b   1.000
_cell.length_c   1.000
_cell.angle_alpha   90.00
_cell.angle_beta   90.00
_cell.angle_gamma   90.00
#
_symmetry.space_group_name_H-M   'P 1'
#
loop_
_entity.id
_entity.type
_entity.pdbx_description
1 polymer ?
#
loop_
_entity_poly.entity_id
_entity_poly.type
_entity_poly.pdbx_seq_one_letter_code
_entity_poly.pdbx_strand_id
1 'polypeptide(L)'
;MVKTKKTELLFLARILQMLKVGGRSATIVPQGVLFGSSKAHQSLRKTLVEDNQLEAVINLPSGVFKPYAGVATAILIFTKGGQTDEVWFYDLQNDGYSLDDKRNPIKDNDLPHLLASWKHYRTLRGLPVDNFMGEKLASLLKQQYPEGIDAGVDFKDRTQAAFVVPKADIAAQKIRSLH
;
A
#
# COMPACT_ATOMS: atom_id res chain seq x y z
N MET A 1 -8.22 -3.54 21.64
CA MET A 1 -8.64 -2.18 21.22
C MET A 1 -7.47 -1.22 21.45
N VAL A 2 -7.06 -0.46 20.44
CA VAL A 2 -5.87 0.41 20.50
C VAL A 2 -6.14 1.59 21.45
N LYS A 3 -5.40 1.71 22.55
CA LYS A 3 -5.50 2.85 23.49
C LYS A 3 -4.69 4.03 22.96
N THR A 4 -5.34 5.02 22.36
CA THR A 4 -4.68 6.22 21.81
C THR A 4 -5.65 7.39 21.66
N LYS A 5 -5.12 8.62 21.68
CA LYS A 5 -5.85 9.84 21.30
C LYS A 5 -5.58 10.26 19.84
N LYS A 6 -4.69 9.56 19.14
CA LYS A 6 -4.38 9.83 17.73
C LYS A 6 -5.55 9.37 16.86
N THR A 7 -6.20 10.33 16.20
CA THR A 7 -7.41 10.11 15.38
C THR A 7 -7.17 9.14 14.22
N GLU A 8 -6.03 9.24 13.53
CA GLU A 8 -5.64 8.34 12.43
C GLU A 8 -5.68 6.85 12.79
N LEU A 9 -5.18 6.49 13.99
CA LEU A 9 -5.19 5.10 14.47
C LEU A 9 -6.61 4.66 14.87
N LEU A 10 -7.41 5.58 15.41
CA LEU A 10 -8.80 5.32 15.76
C LEU A 10 -9.66 5.10 14.51
N PHE A 11 -9.41 5.84 13.42
CA PHE A 11 -10.10 5.65 12.15
C PHE A 11 -9.85 4.27 11.55
N LEU A 12 -8.59 3.81 11.51
CA LEU A 12 -8.29 2.46 11.02
C LEU A 12 -8.93 1.37 11.88
N ALA A 13 -8.84 1.49 13.21
CA ALA A 13 -9.50 0.56 14.12
C ALA A 13 -11.02 0.55 13.90
N ARG A 14 -11.64 1.71 13.64
CA ARG A 14 -13.07 1.81 13.35
C ARG A 14 -13.45 1.17 12.02
N ILE A 15 -12.67 1.38 10.96
CA ILE A 15 -12.89 0.75 9.65
C ILE A 15 -12.86 -0.78 9.80
N LEU A 16 -11.84 -1.32 10.46
CA LEU A 16 -11.75 -2.76 10.76
C LEU A 16 -12.97 -3.29 11.54
N GLN A 17 -13.48 -2.54 12.50
CA GLN A 17 -14.68 -2.92 13.23
C GLN A 17 -15.92 -2.96 12.33
N MET A 18 -16.06 -1.99 11.43
CA MET A 18 -17.21 -1.86 10.52
C MET A 18 -17.19 -2.86 9.37
N LEU A 19 -16.02 -3.34 8.95
CA LEU A 19 -15.92 -4.39 7.94
C LEU A 19 -16.61 -5.68 8.41
N LYS A 20 -17.30 -6.37 7.50
CA LYS A 20 -17.69 -7.77 7.70
C LYS A 20 -16.43 -8.65 7.63
N VAL A 21 -16.46 -9.84 8.25
CA VAL A 21 -15.37 -10.82 8.08
C VAL A 21 -15.25 -11.17 6.60
N GLY A 22 -14.03 -11.19 6.06
CA GLY A 22 -13.76 -11.29 4.62
C GLY A 22 -13.97 -9.99 3.83
N GLY A 23 -14.46 -8.92 4.46
CA GLY A 23 -14.57 -7.61 3.85
C GLY A 23 -13.22 -6.94 3.71
N ARG A 24 -12.99 -6.30 2.56
CA ARG A 24 -11.72 -5.68 2.16
C ARG A 24 -11.84 -4.16 2.11
N SER A 25 -10.77 -3.47 2.50
CA SER A 25 -10.66 -2.01 2.47
C SER A 25 -9.34 -1.57 1.85
N ALA A 26 -9.39 -0.46 1.11
CA ALA A 26 -8.22 0.32 0.73
C ALA A 26 -8.32 1.68 1.42
N THR A 27 -7.41 1.97 2.35
CA THR A 27 -7.48 3.17 3.20
C THR A 27 -6.21 3.98 3.07
N ILE A 28 -6.35 5.27 2.75
CA ILE A 28 -5.25 6.23 2.75
C ILE A 28 -5.02 6.73 4.18
N VAL A 29 -3.77 6.68 4.64
CA VAL A 29 -3.34 7.19 5.95
C VAL A 29 -2.00 7.91 5.86
N PRO A 30 -1.67 8.81 6.80
CA PRO A 30 -0.31 9.31 6.93
C PRO A 30 0.69 8.17 7.13
N GLN A 31 1.85 8.26 6.49
CA GLN A 31 2.84 7.16 6.52
C GLN A 31 3.26 6.79 7.96
N GLY A 32 3.30 7.79 8.86
CA GLY A 32 3.61 7.60 10.28
C GLY A 32 2.72 6.60 11.03
N VAL A 33 1.54 6.26 10.51
CA VAL A 33 0.67 5.21 11.06
C VAL A 33 1.36 3.85 11.09
N LEU A 34 2.12 3.52 10.04
CA LEU A 34 2.84 2.25 9.94
C LEU A 34 4.19 2.28 10.65
N PHE A 35 4.86 3.43 10.73
CA PHE A 35 6.24 3.49 11.25
C PHE A 35 6.36 4.09 12.64
N GLY A 36 5.25 4.52 13.24
CA GLY A 36 5.27 5.05 14.59
C GLY A 36 5.80 4.03 15.60
N SER A 37 6.61 4.50 16.54
CA SER A 37 7.25 3.67 17.57
C SER A 37 6.40 3.52 18.84
N SER A 38 5.34 4.30 19.00
CA SER A 38 4.52 4.23 20.23
C SER A 38 3.77 2.90 20.34
N LYS A 39 3.44 2.50 21.58
CA LYS A 39 2.67 1.26 21.87
C LYS A 39 1.39 1.15 21.05
N ALA A 40 0.74 2.27 20.74
CA ALA A 40 -0.48 2.29 19.94
C ALA A 40 -0.23 1.88 18.47
N HIS A 41 0.87 2.33 17.86
CA HIS A 41 1.21 1.95 16.48
C HIS A 41 1.67 0.49 16.42
N GLN A 42 2.46 0.05 17.41
CA GLN A 42 2.86 -1.36 17.53
C GLN A 42 1.63 -2.27 17.66
N SER A 43 0.68 -1.90 18.52
CA SER A 43 -0.59 -2.63 18.69
C SER A 43 -1.42 -2.64 17.41
N LEU A 44 -1.48 -1.53 16.66
CA LEU A 44 -2.21 -1.47 15.40
C LEU A 44 -1.57 -2.40 14.35
N ARG A 45 -0.25 -2.32 14.16
CA ARG A 45 0.48 -3.21 13.24
C ARG A 45 0.24 -4.67 13.58
N LYS A 46 0.31 -5.01 14.87
CA LYS A 46 0.03 -6.35 15.37
C LYS A 46 -1.38 -6.79 14.97
N THR A 47 -2.40 -5.97 15.23
CA THR A 47 -3.79 -6.28 14.82
C THR A 47 -3.95 -6.41 13.30
N LEU A 48 -3.24 -5.60 12.51
CA LEU A 48 -3.31 -5.69 11.05
C LEU A 48 -2.70 -6.98 10.49
N VAL A 49 -1.61 -7.49 11.08
CA VAL A 49 -0.88 -8.66 10.57
C VAL A 49 -1.17 -9.99 11.28
N GLU A 50 -1.65 -9.95 12.52
CA GLU A 50 -1.98 -11.14 13.30
C GLU A 50 -3.46 -11.47 13.27
N ASP A 51 -4.33 -10.47 13.43
CA ASP A 51 -5.78 -10.67 13.53
C ASP A 51 -6.49 -10.47 12.19
N ASN A 52 -5.78 -9.96 11.18
CA ASN A 52 -6.30 -9.60 9.87
C ASN A 52 -5.29 -9.92 8.77
N GLN A 53 -5.72 -9.73 7.53
CA GLN A 53 -4.89 -9.92 6.36
C GLN A 53 -4.53 -8.56 5.77
N LEU A 54 -3.33 -8.07 6.10
CA LEU A 54 -2.73 -6.93 5.40
C LEU A 54 -2.15 -7.46 4.08
N GLU A 55 -2.70 -7.03 2.96
CA GLU A 55 -2.29 -7.51 1.64
C GLU A 55 -1.22 -6.63 1.01
N ALA A 56 -1.37 -5.31 1.17
CA ALA A 56 -0.53 -4.34 0.47
C ALA A 56 -0.33 -3.04 1.24
N VAL A 57 0.85 -2.44 1.06
CA VAL A 57 1.18 -1.08 1.49
C VAL A 57 1.78 -0.33 0.30
N ILE A 58 1.07 0.67 -0.19
CA ILE A 58 1.56 1.54 -1.28
C ILE A 58 1.97 2.87 -0.66
N ASN A 59 3.25 3.17 -0.63
CA ASN A 59 3.74 4.46 -0.16
C ASN A 59 3.59 5.51 -1.26
N LEU A 60 3.07 6.66 -0.88
CA LEU A 60 2.86 7.82 -1.72
C LEU A 60 3.77 8.96 -1.22
N PRO A 61 4.48 9.65 -2.11
CA PRO A 61 5.42 10.69 -1.73
C PRO A 61 4.71 11.92 -1.15
N SER A 62 5.47 12.70 -0.40
CA SER A 62 5.01 14.02 0.06
C SER A 62 4.61 14.87 -1.15
N GLY A 63 3.43 15.48 -1.09
CA GLY A 63 2.94 16.35 -2.16
C GLY A 63 1.81 15.77 -3.02
N VAL A 64 1.55 14.46 -2.96
CA VAL A 64 0.43 13.82 -3.70
C VAL A 64 -0.94 14.37 -3.33
N PHE A 65 -1.09 14.99 -2.16
CA PHE A 65 -2.36 15.60 -1.73
C PHE A 65 -2.26 17.12 -1.55
N LYS A 66 -1.19 17.76 -2.06
CA LYS A 66 -1.11 19.22 -2.09
C LYS A 66 -2.19 19.83 -3.00
N PRO A 67 -2.68 21.04 -2.67
CA PRO A 67 -2.24 21.91 -1.58
C PRO A 67 -2.83 21.56 -0.20
N TYR A 68 -3.70 20.56 -0.09
CA TYR A 68 -4.44 20.26 1.13
C TYR A 68 -3.64 19.50 2.19
N ALA A 69 -2.74 18.61 1.78
CA ALA A 69 -1.87 17.86 2.67
C ALA A 69 -0.47 17.68 2.06
N GLY A 70 0.54 18.15 2.79
CA GLY A 70 1.95 18.05 2.39
C GLY A 70 2.67 16.82 2.89
N VAL A 71 2.08 16.02 3.78
CA VAL A 71 2.77 14.85 4.37
C VAL A 71 2.81 13.67 3.41
N ALA A 72 3.80 12.79 3.55
CA ALA A 72 3.81 11.49 2.89
C ALA A 72 2.70 10.60 3.45
N THR A 73 2.09 9.80 2.58
CA THR A 73 0.92 8.97 2.91
C THR A 73 1.13 7.54 2.42
N ALA A 74 0.30 6.62 2.85
CA ALA A 74 0.29 5.26 2.36
C ALA A 74 -1.15 4.79 2.14
N ILE A 75 -1.37 3.96 1.11
CA ILE A 75 -2.60 3.20 0.92
C ILE A 75 -2.39 1.83 1.57
N LEU A 76 -3.23 1.50 2.54
CA LEU A 76 -3.27 0.18 3.16
C LEU A 76 -4.39 -0.63 2.53
N ILE A 77 -4.06 -1.78 1.97
CA ILE A 77 -5.04 -2.75 1.48
C ILE A 77 -5.09 -3.90 2.46
N PHE A 78 -6.24 -4.08 3.12
CA PHE A 78 -6.40 -5.14 4.11
C PHE A 78 -7.80 -5.73 4.10
N THR A 79 -7.89 -6.98 4.52
CA THR A 79 -9.12 -7.75 4.66
C THR A 79 -9.34 -8.13 6.12
N LYS A 80 -10.58 -8.04 6.61
CA LYS A 80 -10.91 -8.39 8.00
C LYS A 80 -10.89 -9.90 8.20
N GLY A 81 -10.13 -10.35 9.20
CA GLY A 81 -9.84 -11.76 9.44
C GLY A 81 -8.77 -12.29 8.49
N GLY A 82 -8.60 -13.61 8.45
CA GLY A 82 -7.51 -14.25 7.71
C GLY A 82 -6.18 -14.17 8.47
N GLN A 83 -5.08 -14.46 7.77
CA GLN A 83 -3.72 -14.37 8.29
C GLN A 83 -2.83 -13.67 7.26
N THR A 84 -1.82 -12.96 7.75
CA THR A 84 -0.79 -12.34 6.92
C THR A 84 0.49 -13.16 7.00
N ASP A 85 0.99 -13.67 5.88
CA ASP A 85 2.31 -14.30 5.82
C ASP A 85 3.37 -13.29 5.36
N GLU A 86 3.03 -12.55 4.32
CA GLU A 86 3.83 -11.47 3.75
C GLU A 86 2.93 -10.33 3.30
N VAL A 87 3.51 -9.15 3.12
CA VAL A 87 2.82 -7.97 2.63
C VAL A 87 3.57 -7.42 1.43
N TRP A 88 2.83 -7.09 0.38
CA TRP A 88 3.39 -6.46 -0.81
C TRP A 88 3.52 -4.95 -0.61
N PHE A 89 4.70 -4.41 -0.89
CA PHE A 89 5.01 -3.00 -0.81
C PHE A 89 5.21 -2.43 -2.20
N TYR A 90 4.79 -1.18 -2.37
CA TYR A 90 5.13 -0.38 -3.55
C TYR A 90 5.50 1.04 -3.15
N ASP A 91 6.67 1.51 -3.58
CA ASP A 91 7.16 2.86 -3.34
C ASP A 91 6.95 3.72 -4.59
N LEU A 92 5.84 4.46 -4.62
CA LEU A 92 5.54 5.39 -5.71
C LEU A 92 6.39 6.66 -5.57
N GLN A 93 6.96 7.15 -6.66
CA GLN A 93 7.70 8.41 -6.74
C GLN A 93 6.89 9.51 -7.43
N ASN A 94 6.12 9.17 -8.45
CA ASN A 94 5.30 10.13 -9.19
C ASN A 94 3.93 9.57 -9.57
N ASP A 95 2.88 10.36 -9.39
CA ASP A 95 1.49 10.00 -9.72
C ASP A 95 1.01 10.62 -11.05
N GLY A 96 1.93 11.14 -11.87
CA GLY A 96 1.63 11.88 -13.09
C GLY A 96 1.45 13.39 -12.89
N TYR A 97 1.68 13.90 -11.68
CA TYR A 97 1.61 15.34 -11.37
C TYR A 97 2.83 15.80 -10.56
N SER A 98 3.17 17.08 -10.66
CA SER A 98 4.19 17.70 -9.80
C SER A 98 3.81 17.58 -8.32
N LEU A 99 4.79 17.47 -7.44
CA LEU A 99 4.60 17.36 -5.98
C LEU A 99 4.61 18.72 -5.25
N ASP A 100 4.32 19.78 -6.00
CA ASP A 100 4.16 21.15 -5.52
C ASP A 100 2.67 21.53 -5.35
N ASP A 101 2.39 22.73 -4.87
CA ASP A 101 1.01 23.18 -4.62
C ASP A 101 0.19 23.34 -5.90
N LYS A 102 0.86 23.45 -7.07
CA LYS A 102 0.21 23.65 -8.36
C LYS A 102 -0.31 22.35 -8.96
N ARG A 103 0.32 21.22 -8.65
CA ARG A 103 -0.05 19.88 -9.17
C ARG A 103 -0.25 19.90 -10.68
N ASN A 104 0.74 20.39 -11.42
CA ASN A 104 0.71 20.39 -12.87
C ASN A 104 0.98 18.98 -13.42
N PRO A 105 0.34 18.54 -14.51
CA PRO A 105 0.66 17.27 -15.15
C PRO A 105 2.13 17.18 -15.55
N ILE A 106 2.74 16.02 -15.32
CA ILE A 106 4.11 15.70 -15.74
C ILE A 106 4.13 14.37 -16.51
N LYS A 107 5.26 14.06 -17.16
CA LYS A 107 5.43 12.82 -17.91
C LYS A 107 5.63 11.60 -16.99
N ASP A 108 6.32 11.79 -15.87
CA ASP A 108 6.66 10.71 -14.95
C ASP A 108 5.42 10.24 -14.19
N ASN A 109 5.13 8.94 -14.28
CA ASN A 109 3.93 8.35 -13.69
C ASN A 109 4.14 6.86 -13.42
N ASP A 110 4.20 6.49 -12.14
CA ASP A 110 4.45 5.11 -11.72
C ASP A 110 3.16 4.29 -11.58
N LEU A 111 1.98 4.92 -11.68
CA LEU A 111 0.70 4.25 -11.50
C LEU A 111 0.50 3.05 -12.45
N PRO A 112 0.89 3.12 -13.74
CA PRO A 112 0.77 1.96 -14.64
C PRO A 112 1.67 0.80 -14.21
N HIS A 113 2.91 1.07 -13.79
CA HIS A 113 3.82 0.05 -13.27
C HIS A 113 3.33 -0.57 -11.96
N LEU A 114 2.80 0.26 -11.05
CA LEU A 114 2.15 -0.18 -9.81
C LEU A 114 1.03 -1.17 -10.11
N LEU A 115 0.14 -0.82 -11.04
CA LEU A 115 -0.99 -1.67 -11.40
C LEU A 115 -0.52 -2.97 -12.06
N ALA A 116 0.44 -2.91 -12.97
CA ALA A 116 1.00 -4.09 -13.62
C ALA A 116 1.65 -5.04 -12.59
N SER A 117 2.46 -4.49 -11.68
CA SER A 117 3.13 -5.22 -10.61
C SER A 117 2.14 -5.84 -9.63
N TRP A 118 1.10 -5.10 -9.25
CA TRP A 118 0.05 -5.59 -8.36
C TRP A 118 -0.72 -6.76 -8.97
N LYS A 119 -1.06 -6.67 -10.26
CA LYS A 119 -1.70 -7.76 -11.00
C LYS A 119 -0.83 -9.01 -11.04
N HIS A 120 0.45 -8.85 -11.38
CA HIS A 120 1.40 -9.95 -11.43
C HIS A 120 1.55 -10.63 -10.07
N TYR A 121 1.74 -9.85 -8.99
CA TYR A 121 1.81 -10.37 -7.62
C TYR A 121 0.59 -11.21 -7.25
N ARG A 122 -0.61 -10.72 -7.55
CA ARG A 122 -1.85 -11.45 -7.27
C ARG A 122 -1.96 -12.73 -8.09
N THR A 123 -1.61 -12.69 -9.38
CA THR A 123 -1.59 -13.87 -10.24
C THR A 123 -0.62 -14.94 -9.73
N LEU A 124 0.60 -14.56 -9.35
CA LEU A 124 1.60 -15.49 -8.77
C LEU A 124 1.11 -16.19 -7.50
N ARG A 125 0.19 -15.56 -6.76
CA ARG A 125 -0.42 -16.09 -5.54
C ARG A 125 -1.77 -16.76 -5.77
N GLY A 126 -2.21 -16.89 -7.02
CA GLY A 126 -3.52 -17.45 -7.37
C GLY A 126 -4.70 -16.63 -6.82
N LEU A 127 -4.48 -15.34 -6.53
CA LEU A 127 -5.48 -14.44 -5.99
C LEU A 127 -6.31 -13.80 -7.12
N PRO A 128 -7.60 -13.48 -6.88
CA PRO A 128 -8.43 -12.80 -7.87
C PRO A 128 -7.83 -11.46 -8.27
N VAL A 129 -7.63 -11.24 -9.56
CA VAL A 129 -7.20 -9.96 -10.11
C VAL A 129 -8.46 -9.20 -10.50
N ASP A 130 -8.96 -8.36 -9.60
CA ASP A 130 -10.21 -7.64 -9.81
C ASP A 130 -10.12 -6.75 -11.06
N ASN A 131 -11.16 -6.80 -11.91
CA ASN A 131 -11.28 -5.95 -13.11
C ASN A 131 -11.87 -4.57 -12.80
N PHE A 132 -11.94 -4.17 -11.53
CA PHE A 132 -12.46 -2.87 -11.12
C PHE A 132 -11.37 -1.80 -11.29
N MET A 133 -11.00 -1.51 -12.54
CA MET A 133 -10.15 -0.38 -12.90
C MET A 133 -10.96 0.62 -13.72
N GLY A 134 -10.87 1.90 -13.37
CA GLY A 134 -11.45 2.95 -14.21
C GLY A 134 -10.81 2.99 -15.60
N GLU A 135 -11.58 3.40 -16.61
CA GLU A 135 -11.17 3.38 -18.03
C GLU A 135 -9.82 4.07 -18.27
N LYS A 136 -9.57 5.20 -17.60
CA LYS A 136 -8.30 5.95 -17.70
C LYS A 136 -7.10 5.10 -17.28
N LEU A 137 -7.19 4.42 -16.13
CA LEU A 137 -6.10 3.57 -15.63
C LEU A 137 -5.94 2.31 -16.48
N ALA A 138 -7.05 1.73 -16.95
CA ALA A 138 -7.02 0.60 -17.86
C ALA A 138 -6.33 0.95 -19.18
N SER A 139 -6.62 2.13 -19.73
CA SER A 139 -5.98 2.64 -20.96
C SER A 139 -4.49 2.89 -20.76
N LEU A 140 -4.11 3.60 -19.69
CA LEU A 140 -2.70 3.87 -19.36
C LEU A 140 -1.90 2.58 -19.14
N LEU A 141 -2.49 1.60 -18.44
CA LEU A 141 -1.87 0.30 -18.23
C LEU A 141 -1.62 -0.41 -19.57
N LYS A 142 -2.62 -0.48 -20.45
CA LYS A 142 -2.47 -1.13 -21.77
C LYS A 142 -1.44 -0.41 -22.64
N GLN A 143 -1.34 0.91 -22.54
CA GLN A 143 -0.39 1.70 -23.33
C GLN A 143 1.06 1.47 -22.88
N GLN A 144 1.32 1.39 -21.58
CA GLN A 144 2.68 1.31 -21.04
C GLN A 144 3.14 -0.13 -20.76
N TYR A 145 2.22 -1.01 -20.36
CA TYR A 145 2.47 -2.40 -19.99
C TYR A 145 1.44 -3.33 -20.68
N PRO A 146 1.40 -3.39 -22.02
CA PRO A 146 0.43 -4.20 -22.76
C PRO A 146 0.51 -5.70 -22.42
N GLU A 147 1.72 -6.19 -22.15
CA GLU A 147 2.01 -7.59 -21.80
C GLU A 147 2.17 -7.80 -20.28
N GLY A 148 2.00 -6.74 -19.47
CA GLY A 148 2.30 -6.75 -18.05
C GLY A 148 3.77 -6.44 -17.74
N ILE A 149 4.24 -6.89 -16.58
CA ILE A 149 5.68 -6.85 -16.21
C ILE A 149 6.33 -8.21 -16.50
N ASP A 150 7.66 -8.26 -16.44
CA ASP A 150 8.44 -9.49 -16.61
C ASP A 150 7.93 -10.60 -15.66
N ALA A 151 7.59 -11.75 -16.26
CA ALA A 151 7.08 -12.91 -15.55
C ALA A 151 8.06 -13.49 -14.52
N GLY A 152 9.37 -13.24 -14.68
CA GLY A 152 10.42 -13.66 -13.76
C GLY A 152 10.49 -12.85 -12.46
N VAL A 153 9.77 -11.73 -12.35
CA VAL A 153 9.78 -10.88 -11.14
C VAL A 153 9.14 -11.63 -9.97
N ASP A 154 9.92 -11.83 -8.90
CA ASP A 154 9.52 -12.54 -7.68
C ASP A 154 9.34 -11.64 -6.44
N PHE A 155 9.59 -10.33 -6.61
CA PHE A 155 9.46 -9.28 -5.59
C PHE A 155 10.34 -9.45 -4.34
N LYS A 156 11.40 -10.28 -4.37
CA LYS A 156 12.28 -10.46 -3.19
C LYS A 156 13.30 -9.34 -3.01
N ASP A 157 13.67 -8.64 -4.07
CA ASP A 157 14.61 -7.51 -4.02
C ASP A 157 13.94 -6.26 -3.43
N ARG A 158 14.25 -5.96 -2.17
CA ARG A 158 13.70 -4.80 -1.43
C ARG A 158 14.28 -3.45 -1.85
N THR A 159 15.19 -3.42 -2.83
CA THR A 159 15.71 -2.17 -3.42
C THR A 159 14.82 -1.67 -4.56
N GLN A 160 14.01 -2.56 -5.16
CA GLN A 160 13.08 -2.24 -6.23
C GLN A 160 11.89 -1.43 -5.74
N ALA A 161 11.14 -0.84 -6.68
CA ALA A 161 9.91 -0.10 -6.37
C ALA A 161 8.83 -1.01 -5.77
N ALA A 162 8.75 -2.28 -6.19
CA ALA A 162 7.79 -3.26 -5.69
C ALA A 162 8.53 -4.43 -5.04
N PHE A 163 8.14 -4.81 -3.82
CA PHE A 163 8.78 -5.90 -3.08
C PHE A 163 7.86 -6.53 -2.04
N VAL A 164 8.17 -7.73 -1.55
CA VAL A 164 7.43 -8.38 -0.46
C VAL A 164 8.22 -8.35 0.84
N VAL A 165 7.50 -8.18 1.95
CA VAL A 165 8.07 -8.19 3.30
C VAL A 165 7.36 -9.24 4.14
N PRO A 166 8.10 -10.20 4.73
CA PRO A 166 7.52 -11.20 5.64
C PRO A 166 6.92 -10.54 6.89
N LYS A 167 5.86 -11.13 7.44
CA LYS A 167 5.20 -10.67 8.67
C LYS A 167 6.16 -10.40 9.83
N ALA A 168 7.16 -11.26 10.01
CA ALA A 168 8.15 -11.12 11.08
C ALA A 168 8.90 -9.78 11.00
N ASP A 169 9.25 -9.36 9.79
CA ASP A 169 9.97 -8.11 9.56
C ASP A 169 9.07 -6.89 9.76
N ILE A 170 7.78 -6.99 9.43
CA ILE A 170 6.79 -5.91 9.65
C ILE A 170 6.58 -5.69 11.15
N ALA A 171 6.45 -6.77 11.92
CA ALA A 171 6.36 -6.70 13.37
C ALA A 171 7.62 -6.06 13.98
N ALA A 172 8.79 -6.39 13.44
CA ALA A 172 10.09 -5.86 13.85
C ALA A 172 10.44 -4.48 13.27
N GLN A 173 9.58 -3.85 12.46
CA GLN A 173 9.81 -2.57 11.76
C GLN A 173 11.00 -2.60 10.77
N LYS A 174 11.34 -3.77 10.22
CA LYS A 174 12.42 -3.98 9.24
C LYS A 174 11.89 -4.05 7.80
N ILE A 175 11.25 -2.98 7.35
CA ILE A 175 10.55 -2.97 6.06
C ILE A 175 11.52 -2.82 4.88
N ARG A 176 12.51 -1.91 4.97
CA ARG A 176 13.63 -1.84 4.02
C ARG A 176 14.91 -2.37 4.67
N SER A 177 15.76 -3.03 3.87
CA SER A 177 17.17 -3.21 4.22
C SER A 177 17.81 -1.82 4.17
N LEU A 178 17.85 -1.14 5.31
CA LEU A 178 18.79 -0.04 5.49
C LEU A 178 20.18 -0.69 5.64
N HIS A 179 21.12 -0.27 4.80
CA HIS A 179 22.53 -0.40 5.14
C HIS A 179 22.83 0.48 6.35
#